data_AF-A0A9P4IEA4-F1
#
_entry.id   AF-A0A9P4IEA4-F1
#
_cell.length_a   1.000
_cell.length_b   1.000
_cell.length_c   1.000
_cell.angle_alpha   90.00
_cell.angle_beta   90.00
_cell.angle_gamma   90.00
#
_symmetry.space_group_name_H-M   'P 1'
#
loop_
_entity.id
_entity.type
_entity.pdbx_description
1 polymer ?
#
loop_
_entity_poly.entity_id
_entity_poly.type
_entity_poly.pdbx_seq_one_letter_code
_entity_poly.pdbx_strand_id
1 'polypeptide(L)'
;MNGSAPNPPVVLFDYVVSKTASKIRSYLAATSIPYTRVELPISIPREVLISVGITHRRVPILAIGKDVYCDSAHILDALQASYPEHALPTSRADEAYKAWGMLTSQGAVPLTPIGTFPKDIQDDRKKLFPMLGRKDYQALTPSTIAECKAALDVLEKDFLPDDQPFIGGDKLSMADAHVEWAARWPIEYLDHVRAPGFRKTDYPRISAWLDKFPEPKPTSNVVSGEEAIAAITCAECISADYGFDDNDPLQLYKGALVSVESKDDFTGENLQVGRLEGLSRIEVVIELESGIRMHFPRVGYVVKQFE
;
A
#
# COMPACT_ATOMS: atom_id res chain seq x y z
N MET A 1 8.40 -20.58 32.68
CA MET A 1 8.95 -20.03 31.43
C MET A 1 7.77 -19.82 30.50
N ASN A 2 7.21 -18.62 30.47
CA ASN A 2 6.09 -18.29 29.58
C ASN A 2 6.69 -18.13 28.17
N GLY A 3 6.72 -19.21 27.39
CA GLY A 3 7.05 -19.10 25.98
C GLY A 3 5.91 -18.39 25.28
N SER A 4 6.05 -17.08 25.04
CA SER A 4 5.24 -16.42 24.03
C SER A 4 5.49 -17.16 22.72
N ALA A 5 4.43 -17.56 22.02
CA ALA A 5 4.56 -18.06 20.67
C ALA A 5 5.41 -17.07 19.85
N PRO A 6 6.33 -17.54 18.98
CA PRO A 6 7.11 -16.62 18.15
C PRO A 6 6.16 -15.73 17.34
N ASN A 7 6.43 -14.43 17.32
CA ASN A 7 5.64 -13.49 16.52
C ASN A 7 5.61 -13.96 15.06
N PRO A 8 4.46 -13.87 14.38
CA PRO A 8 4.34 -14.32 13.00
C PRO A 8 5.31 -13.53 12.10
N PRO A 9 5.86 -14.16 11.04
CA PRO A 9 6.75 -13.48 10.12
C PRO A 9 6.02 -12.34 9.41
N VAL A 10 6.62 -11.15 9.39
CA VAL A 10 6.16 -10.01 8.59
C VAL A 10 6.98 -9.92 7.32
N VAL A 11 6.33 -10.06 6.16
CA VAL A 11 7.00 -10.05 4.85
C VAL A 11 6.36 -9.01 3.94
N LEU A 12 7.13 -7.98 3.57
CA LEU A 12 6.71 -6.97 2.62
C LEU A 12 7.20 -7.33 1.21
N PHE A 13 6.27 -7.50 0.28
CA PHE A 13 6.56 -7.70 -1.14
C PHE A 13 6.34 -6.39 -1.91
N ASP A 14 7.42 -5.79 -2.42
CA ASP A 14 7.35 -4.48 -3.08
C ASP A 14 8.42 -4.28 -4.17
N TYR A 15 8.49 -3.08 -4.74
CA TYR A 15 9.64 -2.63 -5.55
C TYR A 15 10.08 -1.24 -5.10
N VAL A 16 11.38 -0.93 -5.30
CA VAL A 16 12.04 0.26 -4.73
C VAL A 16 11.31 1.56 -5.06
N VAL A 17 10.98 1.76 -6.34
CA VAL A 17 10.41 3.02 -6.84
C VAL A 17 8.89 3.14 -6.64
N SER A 18 8.25 2.22 -5.91
CA SER A 18 6.82 2.31 -5.60
C SER A 18 6.55 3.34 -4.50
N LYS A 19 5.72 4.35 -4.79
CA LYS A 19 5.27 5.36 -3.80
C LYS A 19 4.41 4.72 -2.71
N THR A 20 3.48 3.85 -3.13
CA THR A 20 2.58 3.20 -2.19
C THR A 20 3.33 2.22 -1.30
N ALA A 21 4.44 1.64 -1.78
CA ALA A 21 5.33 0.85 -0.94
C ALA A 21 6.17 1.71 0.02
N SER A 22 6.57 2.92 -0.38
CA SER A 22 7.30 3.82 0.54
C SER A 22 6.46 4.15 1.77
N LYS A 23 5.12 4.30 1.62
CA LYS A 23 4.19 4.42 2.75
C LYS A 23 4.34 3.27 3.76
N ILE A 24 4.34 2.02 3.29
CA ILE A 24 4.44 0.84 4.16
C ILE A 24 5.82 0.75 4.80
N ARG A 25 6.88 0.97 4.01
CA ARG A 25 8.26 0.99 4.52
C ARG A 25 8.47 2.05 5.61
N SER A 26 7.92 3.24 5.41
CA SER A 26 7.97 4.34 6.37
C SER A 26 7.22 4.03 7.66
N TYR A 27 6.02 3.44 7.55
CA TYR A 27 5.27 2.99 8.72
C TYR A 27 6.01 1.90 9.50
N LEU A 28 6.57 0.89 8.83
CA LEU A 28 7.35 -0.17 9.48
C LEU A 28 8.59 0.41 10.19
N ALA A 29 9.22 1.43 9.61
CA ALA A 29 10.32 2.16 10.24
C ALA A 29 9.87 2.90 11.50
N ALA A 30 8.74 3.62 11.42
CA ALA A 30 8.17 4.40 12.52
C ALA A 30 7.73 3.54 13.70
N THR A 31 7.22 2.35 13.43
CA THR A 31 6.71 1.40 14.43
C THR A 31 7.77 0.41 14.92
N SER A 32 8.92 0.33 14.24
CA SER A 32 9.99 -0.64 14.53
C SER A 32 9.54 -2.10 14.49
N ILE A 33 8.49 -2.41 13.74
CA ILE A 33 8.04 -3.80 13.51
C ILE A 33 9.11 -4.51 12.66
N PRO A 34 9.73 -5.60 13.16
CA PRO A 34 10.70 -6.36 12.38
C PRO A 34 10.05 -6.99 11.14
N TYR A 35 10.68 -6.84 9.98
CA TYR A 35 10.14 -7.36 8.73
C TYR A 35 11.22 -7.78 7.74
N THR A 36 10.86 -8.72 6.88
CA THR A 36 11.63 -9.11 5.69
C THR A 36 11.08 -8.38 4.48
N ARG A 37 11.95 -7.84 3.62
CA ARG A 37 11.56 -7.24 2.36
C ARG A 37 11.92 -8.16 1.20
N VAL A 38 10.95 -8.44 0.33
CA VAL A 38 11.14 -9.18 -0.92
C VAL A 38 10.95 -8.20 -2.07
N GLU A 39 12.02 -7.99 -2.84
CA GLU A 39 11.98 -7.14 -4.03
C GLU A 39 11.37 -7.89 -5.22
N LEU A 40 10.40 -7.24 -5.86
CA LEU A 40 9.64 -7.76 -6.98
C LEU A 40 9.94 -6.99 -8.27
N PRO A 41 9.73 -7.62 -9.44
CA PRO A 41 9.66 -6.89 -10.69
C PRO A 41 8.56 -5.82 -10.68
N ILE A 42 8.86 -4.69 -11.35
CA ILE A 42 7.94 -3.56 -11.50
C ILE A 42 6.66 -4.03 -12.22
N SER A 43 6.80 -4.66 -13.38
CA SER A 43 5.71 -5.24 -14.19
C SER A 43 5.38 -6.69 -13.80
N ILE A 44 4.25 -7.18 -14.27
CA ILE A 44 3.89 -8.61 -14.25
C ILE A 44 4.53 -9.36 -15.45
N PRO A 45 4.70 -10.70 -15.40
CA PRO A 45 4.37 -11.62 -14.31
C PRO A 45 5.34 -11.53 -13.13
N ARG A 46 4.88 -11.93 -11.94
CA ARG A 46 5.70 -12.00 -10.71
C ARG A 46 5.73 -13.44 -10.22
N GLU A 47 6.67 -14.22 -10.76
CA GLU A 47 6.73 -15.68 -10.59
C GLU A 47 6.71 -16.13 -9.12
N VAL A 48 7.41 -15.41 -8.23
CA VAL A 48 7.41 -15.72 -6.79
C VAL A 48 5.99 -15.69 -6.18
N LEU A 49 5.16 -14.73 -6.58
CA LEU A 49 3.78 -14.63 -6.11
C LEU A 49 2.87 -15.65 -6.80
N ILE A 50 3.05 -15.83 -8.11
CA ILE A 50 2.29 -16.80 -8.90
C ILE A 50 2.51 -18.23 -8.38
N SER A 51 3.71 -18.55 -7.89
CA SER A 51 4.05 -19.87 -7.35
C SER A 51 3.16 -20.31 -6.18
N VAL A 52 2.50 -19.37 -5.50
CA VAL A 52 1.54 -19.63 -4.41
C VAL A 52 0.10 -19.23 -4.75
N GLY A 53 -0.17 -19.02 -6.04
CA GLY A 53 -1.50 -18.67 -6.55
C GLY A 53 -1.87 -17.19 -6.40
N ILE A 54 -0.93 -16.31 -6.03
CA ILE A 54 -1.19 -14.87 -5.97
C ILE A 54 -1.04 -14.28 -7.38
N THR A 55 -2.16 -13.98 -8.02
CA THR A 55 -2.28 -13.32 -9.32
C THR A 55 -2.63 -11.84 -9.19
N HIS A 56 -3.00 -11.38 -8.00
CA HIS A 56 -3.26 -9.97 -7.73
C HIS A 56 -2.07 -9.10 -8.15
N ARG A 57 -2.30 -8.17 -9.09
CA ARG A 57 -1.20 -7.45 -9.72
C ARG A 57 -0.66 -6.26 -8.92
N ARG A 58 -1.41 -5.69 -7.97
CA ARG A 58 -0.98 -4.48 -7.27
C ARG A 58 -0.07 -4.84 -6.11
N VAL A 59 0.97 -4.03 -5.93
CA VAL A 59 1.92 -4.11 -4.82
C VAL A 59 2.17 -2.70 -4.29
N PRO A 60 2.46 -2.53 -2.99
CA PRO A 60 2.85 -3.55 -2.02
C PRO A 60 1.71 -4.50 -1.62
N ILE A 61 2.09 -5.74 -1.29
CA ILE A 61 1.29 -6.64 -0.44
C ILE A 61 2.15 -7.01 0.77
N LEU A 62 1.53 -7.28 1.91
CA LEU A 62 2.25 -7.60 3.14
C LEU A 62 1.66 -8.84 3.79
N ALA A 63 2.51 -9.81 4.10
CA ALA A 63 2.13 -11.00 4.87
C ALA A 63 2.39 -10.77 6.37
N ILE A 64 1.46 -11.23 7.20
CA ILE A 64 1.64 -11.46 8.64
C ILE A 64 1.30 -12.93 8.87
N GLY A 65 2.32 -13.78 8.97
CA GLY A 65 2.09 -15.23 8.91
C GLY A 65 1.50 -15.64 7.56
N LYS A 66 0.40 -16.40 7.57
CA LYS A 66 -0.33 -16.84 6.36
C LYS A 66 -1.30 -15.82 5.77
N ASP A 67 -1.55 -14.73 6.47
CA ASP A 67 -2.51 -13.71 6.07
C ASP A 67 -1.79 -12.62 5.26
N VAL A 68 -2.19 -12.47 3.99
CA VAL A 68 -1.59 -11.56 3.01
C VAL A 68 -2.53 -10.41 2.73
N TYR A 69 -2.16 -9.22 3.18
CA TYR A 69 -2.94 -7.99 3.07
C TYR A 69 -2.61 -7.24 1.79
N CYS A 70 -3.66 -6.95 1.03
CA CYS A 70 -3.64 -6.09 -0.15
C CYS A 70 -4.17 -4.70 0.21
N ASP A 71 -3.79 -3.70 -0.58
CA ASP A 71 -4.06 -2.27 -0.34
C ASP A 71 -3.28 -1.65 0.82
N SER A 72 -2.66 -0.50 0.57
CA SER A 72 -1.77 0.12 1.56
C SER A 72 -2.46 0.64 2.82
N ALA A 73 -3.73 1.05 2.75
CA ALA A 73 -4.45 1.46 3.95
C ALA A 73 -4.80 0.24 4.79
N HIS A 74 -5.31 -0.82 4.14
CA HIS A 74 -5.67 -2.07 4.80
C HIS A 74 -4.44 -2.76 5.43
N ILE A 75 -3.27 -2.69 4.77
CA ILE A 75 -2.00 -3.14 5.35
C ILE A 75 -1.67 -2.40 6.65
N LEU A 76 -1.85 -1.07 6.71
CA LEU A 76 -1.58 -0.33 7.95
C LEU A 76 -2.56 -0.71 9.06
N ASP A 77 -3.85 -0.86 8.72
CA ASP A 77 -4.88 -1.28 9.68
C ASP A 77 -4.57 -2.67 10.26
N ALA A 78 -4.11 -3.60 9.42
CA ALA A 78 -3.70 -4.93 9.84
C ALA A 78 -2.47 -4.90 10.76
N LEU A 79 -1.47 -4.06 10.47
CA LEU A 79 -0.29 -3.88 11.31
C LEU A 79 -0.64 -3.22 12.65
N GLN A 80 -1.50 -2.18 12.67
CA GLN A 80 -2.01 -1.56 13.89
C GLN A 80 -2.71 -2.59 14.79
N ALA A 81 -3.53 -3.48 14.20
CA ALA A 81 -4.27 -4.49 14.94
C ALA A 81 -3.40 -5.65 15.43
N SER A 82 -2.42 -6.09 14.62
CA SER A 82 -1.59 -7.26 14.93
C SER A 82 -0.44 -6.95 15.89
N TYR A 83 0.00 -5.69 15.96
CA TYR A 83 1.11 -5.24 16.79
C TYR A 83 0.72 -3.98 17.61
N PRO A 84 -0.27 -4.08 18.51
CA PRO A 84 -0.80 -2.94 19.26
C PRO A 84 0.25 -2.24 20.16
N GLU A 85 1.29 -2.95 20.58
CA GLU A 85 2.42 -2.42 21.33
C GLU A 85 3.34 -1.51 20.50
N HIS A 86 3.29 -1.65 19.17
CA HIS A 86 4.03 -0.85 18.20
C HIS A 86 3.15 0.19 17.50
N ALA A 87 1.83 0.17 17.75
CA ALA A 87 0.85 0.97 17.04
C ALA A 87 1.08 2.48 17.22
N LEU A 88 0.91 3.22 16.13
CA LEU A 88 0.89 4.68 16.13
C LEU A 88 -0.43 5.19 16.74
N PRO A 89 -0.39 6.34 17.45
CA PRO A 89 -1.60 7.04 17.89
C PRO A 89 -2.58 7.30 16.73
N THR A 90 -3.87 7.14 17.02
CA THR A 90 -4.96 7.34 16.07
C THR A 90 -5.89 8.47 16.49
N SER A 91 -6.62 9.02 15.52
CA SER A 91 -7.63 10.06 15.71
C SER A 91 -8.80 9.86 14.74
N ARG A 92 -9.94 10.49 15.04
CA ARG A 92 -11.08 10.47 14.11
C ARG A 92 -10.80 11.20 12.78
N ALA A 93 -9.78 12.06 12.75
CA ALA A 93 -9.40 12.80 11.55
C ALA A 93 -8.56 11.97 10.58
N ASP A 94 -8.06 10.80 11.00
CA ASP A 94 -7.16 9.96 10.20
C ASP A 94 -7.80 9.54 8.87
N GLU A 95 -9.12 9.35 8.82
CA GLU A 95 -9.85 9.07 7.57
C GLU A 95 -9.74 10.22 6.56
N ALA A 96 -9.76 11.47 7.03
CA ALA A 96 -9.59 12.63 6.16
C ALA A 96 -8.15 12.73 5.64
N TYR A 97 -7.16 12.46 6.50
CA TYR A 97 -5.75 12.41 6.10
C TYR A 97 -5.45 11.27 5.13
N LYS A 98 -6.06 10.09 5.35
CA LYS A 98 -6.03 8.95 4.42
C LYS A 98 -6.58 9.32 3.06
N ALA A 99 -7.76 9.94 3.03
CA ALA A 99 -8.37 10.40 1.78
C ALA A 99 -7.51 11.44 1.06
N TRP A 100 -6.97 12.43 1.80
CA TRP A 100 -6.08 13.44 1.25
C TRP A 100 -4.81 12.82 0.64
N GLY A 101 -4.13 11.93 1.37
CA GLY A 101 -2.89 11.30 0.88
C GLY A 101 -3.12 10.48 -0.39
N MET A 102 -4.23 9.73 -0.44
CA MET A 102 -4.63 8.98 -1.62
C MET A 102 -4.95 9.89 -2.81
N LEU A 103 -5.76 10.92 -2.60
CA LEU A 103 -6.15 11.87 -3.65
C LEU A 103 -4.93 12.62 -4.20
N THR A 104 -4.06 13.15 -3.34
CA THR A 104 -2.83 13.85 -3.75
C THR A 104 -1.91 12.92 -4.55
N SER A 105 -1.75 11.67 -4.12
CA SER A 105 -0.94 10.70 -4.86
C SER A 105 -1.54 10.35 -6.23
N GLN A 106 -2.86 10.18 -6.31
CA GLN A 106 -3.56 9.90 -7.57
C GLN A 106 -3.48 11.09 -8.53
N GLY A 107 -3.70 12.31 -8.04
CA GLY A 107 -3.55 13.55 -8.80
C GLY A 107 -2.13 13.69 -9.37
N ALA A 108 -1.12 13.20 -8.67
CA ALA A 108 0.28 13.24 -9.11
C ALA A 108 0.68 12.14 -10.13
N VAL A 109 -0.21 11.21 -10.49
CA VAL A 109 0.10 10.12 -11.45
C VAL A 109 0.65 10.62 -12.79
N PRO A 110 0.12 11.70 -13.42
CA PRO A 110 0.65 12.21 -14.69
C PRO A 110 2.11 12.70 -14.65
N LEU A 111 2.66 12.95 -13.46
CA LEU A 111 4.06 13.32 -13.31
C LEU A 111 5.01 12.12 -13.39
N THR A 112 4.50 10.89 -13.35
CA THR A 112 5.30 9.66 -13.47
C THR A 112 6.18 9.71 -14.72
N PRO A 113 7.51 9.51 -14.62
CA PRO A 113 8.43 9.61 -15.75
C PRO A 113 8.33 8.39 -16.68
N ILE A 114 7.13 8.07 -17.19
CA ILE A 114 6.86 6.80 -17.87
C ILE A 114 7.78 6.55 -19.07
N GLY A 115 8.22 7.61 -19.76
CA GLY A 115 9.15 7.52 -20.89
C GLY A 115 10.56 7.04 -20.53
N THR A 116 10.94 7.00 -19.24
CA THR A 116 12.25 6.47 -18.80
C THR A 116 12.24 4.96 -18.61
N PHE A 117 11.07 4.31 -18.66
CA PHE A 117 10.98 2.86 -18.54
C PHE A 117 11.10 2.15 -19.91
N PRO A 118 11.59 0.90 -19.93
CA PRO A 118 11.44 -0.02 -21.07
C PRO A 118 9.99 -0.10 -21.58
N LYS A 119 9.82 -0.34 -22.89
CA LYS A 119 8.51 -0.27 -23.56
C LYS A 119 7.47 -1.24 -22.97
N ASP A 120 7.87 -2.45 -22.62
CA ASP A 120 7.05 -3.45 -21.96
C ASP A 120 6.51 -2.96 -20.61
N ILE A 121 7.35 -2.31 -19.80
CA ILE A 121 6.92 -1.67 -18.55
C ILE A 121 5.99 -0.48 -18.84
N GLN A 122 6.25 0.31 -19.88
CA GLN A 122 5.33 1.39 -20.26
C GLN A 122 3.94 0.87 -20.61
N ASP A 123 3.86 -0.21 -21.39
CA ASP A 123 2.60 -0.80 -21.83
C ASP A 123 1.86 -1.43 -20.63
N ASP A 124 2.55 -2.13 -19.73
CA ASP A 124 2.00 -2.61 -18.44
C ASP A 124 1.43 -1.47 -17.59
N ARG A 125 2.16 -0.36 -17.45
CA ARG A 125 1.73 0.77 -16.63
C ARG A 125 0.59 1.57 -17.26
N LYS A 126 0.51 1.65 -18.58
CA LYS A 126 -0.65 2.24 -19.27
C LYS A 126 -1.91 1.40 -19.10
N LYS A 127 -1.76 0.07 -18.95
CA LYS A 127 -2.87 -0.77 -18.52
C LYS A 127 -3.26 -0.42 -17.08
N LEU A 128 -2.32 -0.50 -16.14
CA LEU A 128 -2.62 -0.26 -14.73
C LEU A 128 -3.17 1.15 -14.45
N PHE A 129 -2.68 2.16 -15.17
CA PHE A 129 -3.07 3.55 -15.05
C PHE A 129 -3.42 4.12 -16.43
N PRO A 130 -4.69 4.03 -16.87
CA PRO A 130 -5.12 4.51 -18.19
C PRO A 130 -4.77 5.97 -18.48
N MET A 131 -4.67 6.80 -17.43
CA MET A 131 -4.21 8.20 -17.51
C MET A 131 -2.84 8.33 -18.21
N LEU A 132 -1.93 7.37 -18.02
CA LEU A 132 -0.60 7.35 -18.63
C LEU A 132 -0.64 7.06 -20.15
N GLY A 133 -1.77 6.53 -20.65
CA GLY A 133 -2.00 6.22 -22.06
C GLY A 133 -2.69 7.34 -22.85
N ARG A 134 -3.03 8.46 -22.22
CA ARG A 134 -3.72 9.59 -22.88
C ARG A 134 -2.88 10.19 -24.00
N LYS A 135 -3.54 10.59 -25.09
CA LYS A 135 -2.87 11.24 -26.25
C LYS A 135 -2.23 12.57 -25.87
N ASP A 136 -2.82 13.30 -24.93
CA ASP A 136 -2.37 14.60 -24.43
C ASP A 136 -1.52 14.48 -23.15
N TYR A 137 -1.06 13.27 -22.79
CA TYR A 137 -0.33 13.00 -21.54
C TYR A 137 0.78 14.02 -21.22
N GLN A 138 1.60 14.36 -22.21
CA GLN A 138 2.69 15.33 -22.03
C GLN A 138 2.16 16.74 -21.67
N ALA A 139 1.02 17.14 -22.23
CA ALA A 139 0.39 18.44 -21.99
C ALA A 139 -0.26 18.55 -20.60
N LEU A 140 -0.47 17.43 -19.89
CA LEU A 140 -1.03 17.44 -18.53
C LEU A 140 -0.03 17.95 -17.49
N THR A 141 1.27 17.94 -17.80
CA THR A 141 2.35 18.21 -16.84
C THR A 141 2.17 19.55 -16.10
N PRO A 142 1.95 20.71 -16.75
CA PRO A 142 1.84 21.99 -16.04
C PRO A 142 0.67 22.05 -15.06
N SER A 143 -0.51 21.57 -15.48
CA SER A 143 -1.70 21.52 -14.61
C SER A 143 -1.49 20.57 -13.44
N THR A 144 -0.84 19.42 -13.68
CA THR A 144 -0.56 18.44 -12.63
C THR A 144 0.44 18.97 -11.61
N ILE A 145 1.46 19.73 -12.06
CA ILE A 145 2.39 20.43 -11.16
C ILE A 145 1.61 21.44 -10.31
N ALA A 146 0.74 22.26 -10.92
CA ALA A 146 -0.05 23.25 -10.20
C ALA A 146 -0.97 22.62 -9.14
N GLU A 147 -1.63 21.51 -9.47
CA GLU A 147 -2.46 20.73 -8.55
C GLU A 147 -1.64 20.18 -7.37
N CYS A 148 -0.48 19.56 -7.65
CA CYS A 148 0.41 19.05 -6.60
C CYS A 148 0.89 20.17 -5.69
N LYS A 149 1.26 21.34 -6.23
CA LYS A 149 1.65 22.51 -5.44
C LYS A 149 0.52 23.00 -4.55
N ALA A 150 -0.70 23.08 -5.09
CA ALA A 150 -1.88 23.48 -4.30
C ALA A 150 -2.14 22.52 -3.13
N ALA A 151 -1.97 21.21 -3.35
CA ALA A 151 -2.08 20.23 -2.27
C ALA A 151 -0.96 20.39 -1.23
N LEU A 152 0.30 20.51 -1.66
CA LEU A 152 1.44 20.71 -0.75
C LEU A 152 1.32 22.01 0.04
N ASP A 153 0.76 23.07 -0.53
CA ASP A 153 0.48 24.32 0.17
C ASP A 153 -0.49 24.12 1.34
N VAL A 154 -1.50 23.27 1.21
CA VAL A 154 -2.41 22.91 2.32
C VAL A 154 -1.65 22.17 3.42
N LEU A 155 -0.75 21.26 3.05
CA LEU A 155 0.07 20.57 4.03
C LEU A 155 1.02 21.53 4.78
N GLU A 156 1.73 22.37 4.03
CA GLU A 156 2.70 23.35 4.54
C GLU A 156 2.04 24.39 5.44
N LYS A 157 0.82 24.84 5.13
CA LYS A 157 0.16 25.94 5.85
C LYS A 157 -0.81 25.47 6.92
N ASP A 158 -1.58 24.41 6.65
CA ASP A 158 -2.78 24.07 7.42
C ASP A 158 -2.66 22.75 8.20
N PHE A 159 -2.01 21.73 7.65
CA PHE A 159 -1.92 20.43 8.34
C PHE A 159 -0.77 20.37 9.33
N LEU A 160 0.39 20.96 8.98
CA LEU A 160 1.52 21.01 9.89
C LEU A 160 1.26 22.10 10.94
N PRO A 161 1.24 21.76 12.24
CA PRO A 161 1.07 22.73 13.32
C PRO A 161 2.30 23.63 13.47
N ASP A 162 2.11 24.79 14.11
CA ASP A 162 3.19 25.78 14.32
C ASP A 162 4.13 25.37 15.45
N ASP A 163 3.62 24.73 16.50
CA ASP A 163 4.31 24.46 17.76
C ASP A 163 4.45 22.96 18.08
N GLN A 164 4.11 22.08 17.13
CA GLN A 164 4.22 20.63 17.30
C GLN A 164 5.03 19.99 16.17
N PRO A 165 5.73 18.87 16.45
CA PRO A 165 6.61 18.22 15.47
C PRO A 165 5.88 17.41 14.39
N PHE A 166 4.63 16.99 14.63
CA PHE A 166 3.87 16.08 13.77
C PHE A 166 2.41 16.55 13.59
N ILE A 167 1.72 16.01 12.58
CA ILE A 167 0.30 16.36 12.30
C ILE A 167 -0.58 16.02 13.50
N GLY A 168 -0.31 14.88 14.16
CA GLY A 168 -1.02 14.43 15.35
C GLY A 168 -0.58 15.09 16.66
N GLY A 169 0.38 16.02 16.65
CA GLY A 169 0.92 16.68 17.84
C GLY A 169 2.35 16.27 18.18
N ASP A 170 2.59 15.83 19.41
CA ASP A 170 3.92 15.61 19.99
C ASP A 170 4.63 14.37 19.44
N LYS A 171 3.88 13.39 18.93
CA LYS A 171 4.39 12.10 18.43
C LYS A 171 3.89 11.81 17.02
N LEU A 172 4.68 11.03 16.30
CA LEU A 172 4.30 10.50 14.98
C LEU A 172 3.02 9.68 15.13
N SER A 173 2.04 9.92 14.25
CA SER A 173 0.69 9.35 14.33
C SER A 173 0.25 8.72 13.01
N MET A 174 -0.93 8.09 13.00
CA MET A 174 -1.53 7.59 11.76
C MET A 174 -1.83 8.71 10.74
N ALA A 175 -2.12 9.94 11.20
CA ALA A 175 -2.25 11.09 10.31
C ALA A 175 -0.95 11.31 9.50
N ASP A 176 0.21 11.25 10.18
CA ASP A 176 1.52 11.39 9.55
C ASP A 176 1.78 10.26 8.53
N ALA A 177 1.53 9.01 8.92
CA ALA A 177 1.70 7.84 8.06
C ALA A 177 0.82 7.88 6.80
N HIS A 178 -0.36 8.50 6.88
CA HIS A 178 -1.26 8.66 5.74
C HIS A 178 -0.89 9.81 4.81
N VAL A 179 -0.11 10.80 5.26
CA VAL A 179 0.21 12.02 4.51
C VAL A 179 1.63 11.99 3.93
N GLU A 180 2.61 11.47 4.67
CA GLU A 180 4.03 11.74 4.38
C GLU A 180 4.51 11.23 3.02
N TRP A 181 4.12 10.01 2.64
CA TRP A 181 4.48 9.40 1.38
C TRP A 181 3.99 10.18 0.15
N ALA A 182 2.84 10.86 0.27
CA ALA A 182 2.27 11.68 -0.79
C ALA A 182 3.03 13.01 -0.95
N ALA A 183 3.61 13.54 0.13
CA ALA A 183 4.43 14.76 0.12
C ALA A 183 5.91 14.48 -0.21
N ARG A 184 6.45 13.37 0.31
CA ARG A 184 7.82 12.94 0.09
C ARG A 184 8.10 12.68 -1.39
N TRP A 185 7.16 12.04 -2.09
CA TRP A 185 7.36 11.69 -3.48
C TRP A 185 7.65 12.90 -4.41
N PRO A 186 6.83 13.97 -4.44
CA PRO A 186 7.13 15.13 -5.27
C PRO A 186 8.41 15.85 -4.82
N ILE A 187 8.63 16.03 -3.52
CA ILE A 187 9.76 16.80 -2.98
C ILE A 187 11.11 16.09 -3.17
N GLU A 188 11.17 14.78 -2.90
CA GLU A 188 12.45 14.04 -2.87
C GLU A 188 12.74 13.26 -4.16
N TYR A 189 11.73 12.97 -4.99
CA TYR A 189 11.94 12.18 -6.21
C TYR A 189 11.66 12.97 -7.49
N LEU A 190 10.59 13.77 -7.57
CA LEU A 190 10.24 14.43 -8.82
C LEU A 190 11.06 15.66 -9.16
N ASP A 191 11.44 16.46 -8.15
CA ASP A 191 12.22 17.69 -8.34
C ASP A 191 13.54 17.40 -9.08
N HIS A 192 14.12 16.22 -8.86
CA HIS A 192 15.39 15.78 -9.45
C HIS A 192 15.26 15.12 -10.83
N VAL A 193 14.06 14.76 -11.29
CA VAL A 193 13.87 13.89 -12.47
C VAL A 193 13.09 14.56 -13.60
N ARG A 194 11.96 15.21 -13.32
CA ARG A 194 11.01 15.58 -14.40
C ARG A 194 10.23 16.87 -14.20
N ALA A 195 10.01 17.30 -12.96
CA ALA A 195 9.12 18.42 -12.66
C ALA A 195 9.79 19.38 -11.67
N PRO A 196 10.69 20.26 -12.13
CA PRO A 196 11.31 21.25 -11.25
C PRO A 196 10.22 22.14 -10.63
N GLY A 197 10.32 22.38 -9.33
CA GLY A 197 9.37 23.24 -8.61
C GLY A 197 8.84 22.65 -7.31
N PHE A 198 9.43 21.56 -6.83
CA PHE A 198 9.15 20.97 -5.52
C PHE A 198 10.37 21.05 -4.59
N ARG A 199 11.17 22.11 -4.75
CA ARG A 199 12.43 22.28 -4.03
C ARG A 199 12.15 22.31 -2.53
N LYS A 200 13.02 21.69 -1.73
CA LYS A 200 12.93 21.74 -0.26
C LYS A 200 12.83 23.17 0.29
N THR A 201 13.43 24.16 -0.39
CA THR A 201 13.36 25.58 -0.01
C THR A 201 11.98 26.21 -0.21
N ASP A 202 11.13 25.66 -1.07
CA ASP A 202 9.76 26.15 -1.30
C ASP A 202 8.79 25.60 -0.22
N TYR A 203 9.17 24.50 0.45
CA TYR A 203 8.37 23.82 1.48
C TYR A 203 9.21 23.51 2.74
N PRO A 204 9.68 24.54 3.47
CA PRO A 204 10.58 24.37 4.60
C PRO A 204 9.96 23.56 5.75
N ARG A 205 8.66 23.70 6.05
CA ARG A 205 8.01 22.96 7.14
C ARG A 205 7.83 21.50 6.77
N ILE A 206 7.36 21.21 5.57
CA ILE A 206 7.27 19.83 5.06
C ILE A 206 8.64 19.19 5.06
N SER A 207 9.68 19.87 4.56
CA SER A 207 11.03 19.32 4.54
C SER A 207 11.52 18.98 5.95
N ALA A 208 11.38 19.91 6.90
CA ALA A 208 11.75 19.68 8.29
C ALA A 208 10.92 18.56 8.96
N TRP A 209 9.66 18.38 8.58
CA TRP A 209 8.80 17.31 9.04
C TRP A 209 9.20 15.95 8.45
N LEU A 210 9.47 15.87 7.14
CA LEU A 210 9.94 14.65 6.47
C LEU A 210 11.26 14.14 7.03
N ASP A 211 12.17 15.04 7.44
CA ASP A 211 13.46 14.70 8.06
C ASP A 211 13.32 14.06 9.45
N LYS A 212 12.12 14.10 10.08
CA LYS A 212 11.85 13.46 11.37
C LYS A 212 11.49 11.98 11.25
N PHE A 213 11.12 11.51 10.05
CA PHE A 213 10.75 10.12 9.86
C PHE A 213 12.01 9.24 9.88
N PRO A 214 11.95 8.09 10.55
CA PRO A 214 13.07 7.16 10.54
C PRO A 214 13.25 6.54 9.15
N GLU A 215 14.52 6.32 8.79
CA GLU A 215 14.88 5.62 7.57
C GLU A 215 14.41 4.16 7.59
N PRO A 216 13.71 3.68 6.56
CA PRO A 216 13.30 2.28 6.48
C PRO A 216 14.48 1.31 6.44
N LYS A 217 14.50 0.38 7.39
CA LYS A 217 15.52 -0.66 7.51
C LYS A 217 14.87 -2.01 7.79
N PRO A 218 14.71 -2.87 6.77
CA PRO A 218 14.24 -4.23 6.98
C PRO A 218 15.25 -5.01 7.80
N THR A 219 14.75 -5.98 8.58
CA THR A 219 15.58 -6.90 9.36
C THR A 219 16.44 -7.78 8.46
N SER A 220 15.94 -8.13 7.27
CA SER A 220 16.71 -8.77 6.21
C SER A 220 16.24 -8.32 4.83
N ASN A 221 17.21 -8.06 3.95
CA ASN A 221 17.03 -7.86 2.51
C ASN A 221 17.48 -9.08 1.69
N VAL A 222 18.00 -10.13 2.34
CA VAL A 222 18.81 -11.19 1.70
C VAL A 222 18.06 -12.52 1.61
N VAL A 223 16.81 -12.56 2.04
CA VAL A 223 15.97 -13.75 1.92
C VAL A 223 15.49 -13.86 0.48
N SER A 224 15.65 -15.04 -0.13
CA SER A 224 15.13 -15.26 -1.49
C SER A 224 13.59 -15.16 -1.48
N GLY A 225 12.99 -14.90 -2.64
CA GLY A 225 11.54 -14.87 -2.75
C GLY A 225 10.91 -16.20 -2.30
N GLU A 226 11.55 -17.31 -2.64
CA GLU A 226 11.15 -18.67 -2.29
C GLU A 226 11.25 -18.93 -0.77
N GLU A 227 12.33 -18.48 -0.13
CA GLU A 227 12.50 -18.60 1.33
C GLU A 227 11.43 -17.80 2.08
N ALA A 228 11.11 -16.58 1.61
CA ALA A 228 10.07 -15.75 2.19
C ALA A 228 8.68 -16.36 2.02
N ILE A 229 8.40 -16.93 0.84
CA ILE A 229 7.18 -17.69 0.56
C ILE A 229 7.08 -18.92 1.47
N ALA A 230 8.17 -19.68 1.63
CA ALA A 230 8.20 -20.83 2.53
C ALA A 230 7.90 -20.41 3.98
N ALA A 231 8.47 -19.29 4.44
CA ALA A 231 8.23 -18.76 5.78
C ALA A 231 6.73 -18.45 6.03
N ILE A 232 6.05 -17.79 5.08
CA ILE A 232 4.63 -17.44 5.25
C ILE A 232 3.72 -18.66 5.10
N THR A 233 4.01 -19.57 4.18
CA THR A 233 3.21 -20.80 3.96
C THR A 233 3.39 -21.86 5.05
N CYS A 234 4.47 -21.80 5.83
CA CYS A 234 4.66 -22.64 7.01
C CYS A 234 4.09 -22.01 8.30
N ALA A 235 3.74 -20.73 8.28
CA ALA A 235 3.23 -20.03 9.46
C ALA A 235 1.78 -20.44 9.81
N GLU A 236 1.29 -19.95 10.94
CA GLU A 236 -0.13 -19.98 11.28
C GLU A 236 -0.86 -18.77 10.70
N CYS A 237 -2.19 -18.88 10.56
CA CYS A 237 -3.02 -17.72 10.29
C CYS A 237 -3.17 -16.88 11.57
N ILE A 238 -3.27 -15.57 11.43
CA ILE A 238 -3.41 -14.65 12.56
C ILE A 238 -4.77 -14.76 13.24
N SER A 239 -5.78 -15.29 12.53
CA SER A 239 -7.11 -15.51 13.06
C SER A 239 -7.69 -16.86 12.61
N ALA A 240 -8.50 -17.45 13.47
CA ALA A 240 -9.33 -18.61 13.14
C ALA A 240 -10.68 -18.20 12.52
N ASP A 241 -11.11 -16.95 12.71
CA ASP A 241 -12.37 -16.40 12.23
C ASP A 241 -12.18 -14.97 11.71
N TYR A 242 -12.67 -14.72 10.49
CA TYR A 242 -12.59 -13.41 9.83
C TYR A 242 -13.94 -12.69 9.78
N GLY A 243 -14.96 -13.29 10.38
CA GLY A 243 -16.32 -12.79 10.35
C GLY A 243 -17.00 -13.01 8.99
N PHE A 244 -18.31 -13.23 9.05
CA PHE A 244 -19.15 -13.39 7.87
C PHE A 244 -20.49 -12.69 8.10
N ASP A 245 -20.81 -11.69 7.29
CA ASP A 245 -22.10 -11.00 7.30
C ASP A 245 -23.06 -11.75 6.38
N ASP A 246 -23.92 -12.59 6.95
CA ASP A 246 -24.93 -13.34 6.19
C ASP A 246 -25.93 -12.42 5.44
N ASN A 247 -26.00 -11.14 5.79
CA ASN A 247 -26.84 -10.15 5.12
C ASN A 247 -26.06 -9.29 4.12
N ASP A 248 -24.83 -9.68 3.77
CA ASP A 248 -24.02 -8.94 2.82
C ASP A 248 -24.73 -8.80 1.46
N PRO A 249 -24.71 -7.61 0.82
CA PRO A 249 -25.38 -7.40 -0.47
C PRO A 249 -24.86 -8.28 -1.61
N LEU A 250 -23.67 -8.87 -1.49
CA LEU A 250 -23.16 -9.83 -2.48
C LEU A 250 -23.89 -11.18 -2.44
N GLN A 251 -24.59 -11.49 -1.33
CA GLN A 251 -25.36 -12.73 -1.15
C GLN A 251 -24.51 -14.00 -1.41
N LEU A 252 -23.23 -13.94 -1.05
CA LEU A 252 -22.29 -15.05 -1.14
C LEU A 252 -22.29 -15.85 0.17
N TYR A 253 -21.81 -17.09 0.12
CA TYR A 253 -21.70 -17.98 1.28
C TYR A 253 -20.24 -18.38 1.52
N LYS A 254 -19.92 -18.71 2.78
CA LYS A 254 -18.58 -19.18 3.15
C LYS A 254 -18.18 -20.42 2.34
N GLY A 255 -16.97 -20.43 1.81
CA GLY A 255 -16.41 -21.47 0.95
C GLY A 255 -16.75 -21.32 -0.55
N ALA A 256 -17.60 -20.35 -0.93
CA ALA A 256 -17.87 -20.04 -2.34
C ALA A 256 -16.57 -19.69 -3.07
N LEU A 257 -16.40 -20.19 -4.29
CA LEU A 257 -15.30 -19.78 -5.15
C LEU A 257 -15.61 -18.39 -5.71
N VAL A 258 -14.70 -17.45 -5.50
CA VAL A 258 -14.89 -16.05 -5.88
C VAL A 258 -13.67 -15.52 -6.60
N SER A 259 -13.89 -14.48 -7.39
CA SER A 259 -12.84 -13.64 -7.97
C SER A 259 -12.87 -12.26 -7.32
N VAL A 260 -11.68 -11.71 -7.10
CA VAL A 260 -11.46 -10.37 -6.57
C VAL A 260 -10.57 -9.60 -7.55
N GLU A 261 -10.98 -8.38 -7.89
CA GLU A 261 -10.24 -7.47 -8.79
C GLU A 261 -10.29 -6.03 -8.28
N SER A 262 -9.27 -5.23 -8.61
CA SER A 262 -9.27 -3.79 -8.29
C SER A 262 -10.18 -3.03 -9.28
N LYS A 263 -10.98 -2.08 -8.77
CA LYS A 263 -11.92 -1.26 -9.55
C LYS A 263 -11.24 -0.32 -10.55
N ASP A 264 -9.98 0.03 -10.28
CA ASP A 264 -9.20 1.00 -11.05
C ASP A 264 -8.14 0.33 -11.93
N ASP A 265 -8.25 -0.97 -12.19
CA ASP A 265 -7.46 -1.73 -13.17
C ASP A 265 -8.32 -2.18 -14.37
N PHE A 266 -7.69 -2.69 -15.42
CA PHE A 266 -8.40 -3.33 -16.54
C PHE A 266 -9.20 -4.54 -16.05
N THR A 267 -10.52 -4.44 -16.21
CA THR A 267 -11.47 -5.46 -15.77
C THR A 267 -11.18 -6.82 -16.40
N GLY A 268 -11.14 -7.87 -15.59
CA GLY A 268 -11.06 -9.26 -16.03
C GLY A 268 -9.67 -9.79 -16.41
N GLU A 269 -8.61 -8.97 -16.40
CA GLU A 269 -7.25 -9.44 -16.76
C GLU A 269 -6.47 -10.02 -15.56
N ASN A 270 -6.63 -9.48 -14.35
CA ASN A 270 -5.79 -9.79 -13.19
C ASN A 270 -6.62 -10.24 -11.97
N LEU A 271 -7.54 -11.17 -12.21
CA LEU A 271 -8.42 -11.72 -11.19
C LEU A 271 -7.61 -12.51 -10.17
N GLN A 272 -7.79 -12.22 -8.88
CA GLN A 272 -7.41 -13.13 -7.82
C GLN A 272 -8.57 -14.07 -7.53
N VAL A 273 -8.35 -15.38 -7.64
CA VAL A 273 -9.36 -16.40 -7.35
C VAL A 273 -9.03 -17.11 -6.05
N GLY A 274 -10.04 -17.41 -5.25
CA GLY A 274 -9.91 -18.15 -4.00
C GLY A 274 -11.26 -18.51 -3.39
N ARG A 275 -11.25 -19.32 -2.32
CA ARG A 275 -12.45 -19.68 -1.56
C ARG A 275 -12.75 -18.63 -0.51
N LEU A 276 -13.98 -18.14 -0.45
CA LEU A 276 -14.38 -17.08 0.47
C LEU A 276 -14.37 -17.56 1.92
N GLU A 277 -13.46 -17.04 2.75
CA GLU A 277 -13.35 -17.38 4.18
C GLU A 277 -13.95 -16.32 5.09
N GLY A 278 -13.92 -15.06 4.66
CA GLY A 278 -14.44 -13.92 5.41
C GLY A 278 -15.13 -12.92 4.49
N LEU A 279 -16.25 -12.37 4.95
CA LEU A 279 -17.02 -11.37 4.23
C LEU A 279 -17.64 -10.39 5.22
N SER A 280 -17.02 -9.22 5.39
CA SER A 280 -17.48 -8.20 6.33
C SER A 280 -17.67 -6.86 5.65
N ARG A 281 -18.14 -5.87 6.42
CA ARG A 281 -18.25 -4.47 5.95
C ARG A 281 -16.91 -3.82 5.69
N ILE A 282 -15.82 -4.38 6.20
CA ILE A 282 -14.47 -3.81 6.13
C ILE A 282 -13.66 -4.52 5.06
N GLU A 283 -13.73 -5.85 5.01
CA GLU A 283 -12.87 -6.65 4.14
C GLU A 283 -13.52 -7.90 3.57
N VAL A 284 -12.82 -8.50 2.62
CA VAL A 284 -13.09 -9.79 1.99
C VAL A 284 -11.84 -10.63 2.15
N VAL A 285 -11.98 -11.85 2.65
CA VAL A 285 -10.88 -12.79 2.87
C VAL A 285 -11.10 -14.01 2.01
N ILE A 286 -10.11 -14.36 1.19
CA ILE A 286 -10.16 -15.54 0.34
C ILE A 286 -8.95 -16.45 0.62
N GLU A 287 -9.19 -17.75 0.69
CA GLU A 287 -8.15 -18.77 0.83
C GLU A 287 -7.75 -19.31 -0.54
N LEU A 288 -6.44 -19.32 -0.80
CA LEU A 288 -5.83 -19.88 -1.99
C LEU A 288 -5.54 -21.37 -1.80
N GLU A 289 -5.26 -22.10 -2.87
CA GLU A 289 -4.85 -23.52 -2.79
C GLU A 289 -3.56 -23.73 -1.98
N SER A 290 -2.70 -22.71 -1.91
CA SER A 290 -1.50 -22.69 -1.07
C SER A 290 -1.78 -22.57 0.43
N GLY A 291 -3.04 -22.36 0.83
CA GLY A 291 -3.46 -22.08 2.21
C GLY A 291 -3.20 -20.63 2.65
N ILE A 292 -2.67 -19.77 1.76
CA ILE A 292 -2.58 -18.33 2.00
C ILE A 292 -3.99 -17.74 2.05
N ARG A 293 -4.23 -16.84 3.01
CA ARG A 293 -5.46 -16.08 3.09
C ARG A 293 -5.20 -14.66 2.64
N MET A 294 -5.78 -14.27 1.52
CA MET A 294 -5.64 -12.93 0.97
C MET A 294 -6.77 -12.03 1.47
N HIS A 295 -6.37 -10.87 2.00
CA HIS A 295 -7.27 -9.87 2.56
C HIS A 295 -7.35 -8.66 1.64
N PHE A 296 -8.59 -8.29 1.28
CA PHE A 296 -8.88 -7.14 0.43
C PHE A 296 -9.87 -6.21 1.14
N PRO A 297 -9.64 -4.89 1.19
CA PRO A 297 -10.65 -3.98 1.67
C PRO A 297 -11.87 -3.96 0.73
N ARG A 298 -13.05 -3.62 1.26
CA ARG A 298 -14.27 -3.47 0.44
C ARG A 298 -14.18 -2.31 -0.55
N VAL A 299 -13.59 -1.20 -0.12
CA VAL A 299 -13.44 0.01 -0.94
C VAL A 299 -12.34 -0.24 -1.97
N GLY A 300 -12.61 0.07 -3.23
CA GLY A 300 -11.64 -0.10 -4.32
C GLY A 300 -11.59 -1.49 -4.96
N TYR A 301 -12.34 -2.48 -4.45
CA TYR A 301 -12.36 -3.84 -4.99
C TYR A 301 -13.76 -4.27 -5.46
N VAL A 302 -13.77 -5.18 -6.42
CA VAL A 302 -14.96 -5.88 -6.92
C VAL A 302 -14.80 -7.36 -6.59
N VAL A 303 -15.84 -7.94 -6.03
CA VAL A 303 -15.92 -9.38 -5.74
C VAL A 303 -17.09 -9.95 -6.50
N LYS A 304 -16.87 -11.09 -7.15
CA LYS A 304 -17.88 -11.83 -7.92
C LYS A 304 -17.76 -13.31 -7.62
N GLN A 305 -18.88 -14.02 -7.64
CA GLN A 305 -18.85 -15.47 -7.72
C GLN A 305 -18.07 -15.90 -8.97
N PHE A 306 -17.19 -16.89 -8.82
CA PHE A 306 -16.39 -17.42 -9.90
C PHE A 306 -16.94 -18.80 -10.28
N GLU A 307 -17.30 -18.95 -11.55
CA GLU A 307 -17.87 -20.17 -12.13
C GLU A 307 -16.78 -21.15 -12.60
#